data_AF-A0A820PQZ4-F1
#
_entry.id   AF-A0A820PQZ4-F1
#
_cell.length_a   1.000
_cell.length_b   1.000
_cell.length_c   1.000
_cell.angle_alpha   90.00
_cell.angle_beta   90.00
_cell.angle_gamma   90.00
#
_symmetry.space_group_name_H-M   'P 1'
#
loop_
_entity.id
_entity.type
_entity.pdbx_description
1 polymer ?
#
loop_
_entity_poly.entity_id
_entity_poly.type
_entity_poly.pdbx_seq_one_letter_code
_entity_poly.pdbx_strand_id
1 'polypeptide(L)'
;ALLETDISLINSNSIKQTNIEKNIILGWNSKASLIAKQLDNYVSEGSELHILTNIDKATKIITEQLVNELKKQKLYLHSGDITNRIDLEKLNLYNYHDVILLANNEQNQLENSSSETADAECLICLLHLRNIIDKNPRQKTFSIVTEMF
;
A
#
# COMPACT_ATOMS: atom_id res chain seq x y z
N ALA A 1 2.65 28.89 -37.13
CA ALA A 1 2.37 27.44 -37.11
C ALA A 1 2.10 27.06 -35.67
N LEU A 2 0.83 26.91 -35.29
CA LEU A 2 0.44 26.44 -33.97
C LEU A 2 0.68 24.92 -33.95
N LEU A 3 1.54 24.46 -33.05
CA LEU A 3 1.69 23.05 -32.73
C LEU A 3 0.46 22.63 -31.93
N GLU A 4 -0.52 22.03 -32.59
CA GLU A 4 -1.60 21.33 -31.90
C GLU A 4 -0.99 20.10 -31.21
N THR A 5 -0.88 20.18 -29.89
CA THR A 5 -0.52 19.02 -29.07
C THR A 5 -1.61 17.98 -29.24
N ASP A 6 -1.28 16.83 -29.82
CA ASP A 6 -2.22 15.74 -30.04
C ASP A 6 -2.52 15.03 -28.71
N ILE A 7 -3.61 15.45 -28.05
CA ILE A 7 -4.06 14.96 -26.74
C ILE A 7 -4.52 13.49 -26.82
N SER A 8 -4.68 12.92 -28.02
CA SER A 8 -5.12 11.53 -28.21
C SER A 8 -4.12 10.47 -27.70
N LEU A 9 -2.88 10.86 -27.40
CA LEU A 9 -1.85 10.01 -26.78
C LEU A 9 -1.96 9.97 -25.24
N ILE A 10 -2.70 10.89 -24.63
CA ILE A 10 -2.97 10.88 -23.19
C ILE A 10 -4.17 9.96 -22.99
N ASN A 11 -3.85 8.72 -22.64
CA ASN A 11 -4.77 7.66 -22.27
C ASN A 11 -5.50 7.01 -23.46
N SER A 12 -4.72 6.33 -24.32
CA SER A 12 -5.29 5.14 -24.93
C SER A 12 -5.72 4.22 -23.79
N ASN A 13 -7.04 4.02 -23.67
CA ASN A 13 -7.65 2.93 -22.91
C ASN A 13 -7.16 1.58 -23.49
N SER A 14 -5.87 1.28 -23.31
CA SER A 14 -5.45 -0.11 -23.22
C SER A 14 -6.15 -0.61 -21.97
N ILE A 15 -7.25 -1.33 -22.18
CA ILE A 15 -7.93 -2.12 -21.16
C ILE A 15 -6.80 -2.90 -20.46
N LYS A 16 -6.34 -2.40 -19.32
CA LYS A 16 -5.27 -3.04 -18.56
C LYS A 16 -5.87 -4.39 -18.19
N GLN A 17 -5.29 -5.44 -18.73
CA GLN A 17 -5.72 -6.81 -18.51
C GLN A 17 -5.90 -7.00 -17.01
N THR A 18 -7.15 -7.15 -16.56
CA THR A 18 -7.45 -7.19 -15.12
C THR A 18 -6.87 -8.50 -14.60
N ASN A 19 -5.74 -8.41 -13.92
CA ASN A 19 -5.08 -9.58 -13.34
C ASN A 19 -5.57 -9.79 -11.92
N ILE A 20 -5.52 -11.05 -11.47
CA ILE A 20 -5.65 -11.36 -10.05
C ILE A 20 -4.36 -10.87 -9.40
N GLU A 21 -4.49 -9.88 -8.54
CA GLU A 21 -3.36 -9.25 -7.87
C GLU A 21 -3.37 -9.56 -6.38
N LYS A 22 -2.18 -9.55 -5.80
CA LYS A 22 -1.96 -9.70 -4.37
C LYS A 22 -1.11 -8.53 -3.93
N ASN A 23 -1.74 -7.58 -3.25
CA ASN A 23 -1.13 -6.29 -2.89
C ASN A 23 -1.09 -6.15 -1.37
N ILE A 24 -0.14 -5.36 -0.87
CA ILE A 24 -0.05 -5.05 0.56
C ILE A 24 0.09 -3.54 0.79
N ILE A 25 -0.68 -3.02 1.73
CA ILE A 25 -0.52 -1.68 2.29
C ILE A 25 0.28 -1.81 3.59
N LEU A 26 1.36 -1.04 3.71
CA LEU A 26 2.17 -0.91 4.91
C LEU A 26 1.84 0.44 5.54
N GLY A 27 1.30 0.42 6.76
CA GLY A 27 0.86 1.62 7.47
C GLY A 27 -0.58 2.00 7.18
N TRP A 28 -1.05 3.08 7.80
CA TRP A 28 -2.42 3.57 7.64
C TRP A 28 -2.54 5.08 7.82
N ASN A 29 -3.25 5.71 6.88
CA ASN A 29 -3.70 7.09 6.97
C ASN A 29 -5.09 7.26 6.33
N SER A 30 -5.54 8.52 6.27
CA SER A 30 -6.86 8.90 5.75
C SER A 30 -7.11 8.50 4.30
N LYS A 31 -6.06 8.23 3.50
CA LYS A 31 -6.17 7.80 2.11
C LYS A 31 -6.27 6.28 1.95
N ALA A 32 -5.91 5.50 2.96
CA ALA A 32 -5.85 4.04 2.88
C ALA A 32 -7.17 3.40 2.42
N SER A 33 -8.31 3.80 3.01
CA SER A 33 -9.63 3.31 2.59
C SER A 33 -9.98 3.69 1.16
N LEU A 34 -9.59 4.89 0.70
CA LEU A 34 -9.83 5.32 -0.67
C LEU A 34 -8.98 4.49 -1.65
N ILE A 35 -7.70 4.29 -1.34
CA ILE A 35 -6.78 3.48 -2.15
C ILE A 35 -7.32 2.05 -2.28
N ALA A 36 -7.73 1.43 -1.16
CA ALA A 36 -8.31 0.10 -1.17
C ALA A 36 -9.53 -0.01 -2.10
N LYS A 37 -10.46 0.96 -2.03
CA LYS A 37 -11.64 1.01 -2.91
C LYS A 37 -11.28 1.22 -4.37
N GLN A 38 -10.27 2.05 -4.66
CA GLN A 38 -9.81 2.27 -6.03
C GLN A 38 -9.19 0.99 -6.59
N LEU A 39 -8.33 0.30 -5.83
CA LEU A 39 -7.74 -0.97 -6.24
C LEU A 39 -8.82 -2.00 -6.59
N ASP A 40 -9.89 -2.12 -5.78
CA ASP A 40 -11.01 -3.04 -6.05
C ASP A 40 -11.69 -2.81 -7.40
N ASN A 41 -11.74 -1.56 -7.87
CA ASN A 41 -12.30 -1.23 -9.18
C ASN A 41 -11.42 -1.73 -10.34
N TYR A 42 -10.10 -1.83 -10.15
CA TYR A 42 -9.14 -2.18 -11.20
C TYR A 42 -8.75 -3.67 -11.23
N VAL A 43 -8.70 -4.33 -10.08
CA VAL A 43 -8.28 -5.74 -10.01
C VAL A 43 -9.36 -6.70 -10.50
N SER A 44 -8.98 -7.95 -10.77
CA SER A 44 -9.93 -9.04 -11.05
C SER A 44 -10.49 -9.66 -9.78
N GLU A 45 -11.65 -10.31 -9.92
CA GLU A 45 -12.27 -11.13 -8.87
C GLU A 45 -11.28 -12.18 -8.33
N GLY A 46 -11.23 -12.32 -7.01
CA GLY A 46 -10.32 -13.24 -6.31
C GLY A 46 -8.96 -12.64 -5.95
N SER A 47 -8.76 -11.35 -6.18
CA SER A 47 -7.55 -10.63 -5.73
C SER A 47 -7.47 -10.55 -4.20
N GLU A 48 -6.30 -10.19 -3.67
CA GLU A 48 -6.06 -10.07 -2.24
C GLU A 48 -5.43 -8.72 -1.91
N LEU A 49 -5.97 -8.05 -0.89
CA LEU A 49 -5.41 -6.85 -0.30
C LEU A 49 -5.03 -7.14 1.16
N HIS A 50 -3.75 -7.05 1.44
CA HIS A 50 -3.21 -7.16 2.79
C HIS A 50 -2.96 -5.77 3.36
N ILE A 51 -3.12 -5.58 4.67
CA ILE A 51 -2.83 -4.32 5.35
C ILE A 51 -2.03 -4.65 6.62
N LEU A 52 -0.85 -4.06 6.79
CA LEU A 52 -0.08 -4.08 8.02
C LEU A 52 -0.28 -2.77 8.78
N THR A 53 -0.80 -2.84 10.00
CA THR A 53 -0.89 -1.66 10.88
C THR A 53 -0.93 -2.09 12.35
N ASN A 54 -0.39 -1.24 13.22
CA ASN A 54 -0.50 -1.32 14.67
C ASN A 54 -1.51 -0.29 15.24
N ILE A 55 -2.29 0.38 14.39
CA ILE A 55 -3.24 1.42 14.80
C ILE A 55 -4.62 0.79 15.07
N ASP A 56 -5.08 0.83 16.32
CA ASP A 56 -6.37 0.25 16.74
C ASP A 56 -7.56 0.84 15.99
N LYS A 57 -7.56 2.17 15.80
CA LYS A 57 -8.61 2.87 15.03
C LYS A 57 -8.66 2.38 13.58
N ALA A 58 -7.50 2.16 12.96
CA ALA A 58 -7.40 1.61 11.62
C ALA A 58 -7.97 0.20 11.57
N THR A 59 -7.56 -0.67 12.50
CA THR A 59 -8.08 -2.04 12.63
C THR A 59 -9.61 -2.04 12.68
N LYS A 60 -10.22 -1.18 13.50
CA LYS A 60 -11.67 -1.06 13.60
C LYS A 60 -12.32 -0.65 12.28
N ILE A 61 -11.83 0.40 11.63
CA ILE A 61 -12.34 0.86 10.32
C ILE A 61 -12.25 -0.26 9.28
N ILE A 62 -11.13 -0.99 9.27
CA ILE A 62 -10.89 -2.09 8.34
C ILE A 62 -11.90 -3.22 8.54
N THR A 63 -12.08 -3.68 9.79
CA THR A 63 -12.91 -4.83 10.10
C THR A 63 -14.41 -4.55 10.11
N GLU A 64 -14.84 -3.32 10.42
CA GLU A 64 -16.25 -2.98 10.52
C GLU A 64 -16.80 -2.38 9.22
N GLN A 65 -15.96 -1.67 8.46
CA GLN A 65 -16.41 -0.91 7.29
C GLN A 65 -15.77 -1.42 6.00
N LEU A 66 -14.43 -1.32 5.88
CA LEU A 66 -13.76 -1.52 4.61
C LEU A 66 -13.97 -2.93 4.05
N VAL A 67 -13.92 -3.96 4.89
CA VAL A 67 -14.12 -5.37 4.48
C VAL A 67 -15.48 -5.61 3.80
N ASN A 68 -16.51 -4.83 4.17
CA ASN A 68 -17.86 -4.96 3.61
C ASN A 68 -18.07 -4.15 2.32
N GLU A 69 -17.15 -3.24 1.99
CA GLU A 69 -17.25 -2.36 0.83
C GLU A 69 -16.51 -2.91 -0.40
N LEU A 70 -15.51 -3.78 -0.20
CA LEU A 70 -14.74 -4.38 -1.28
C LEU A 70 -15.48 -5.58 -1.88
N LYS A 71 -15.47 -5.69 -3.21
CA LYS A 71 -16.23 -6.70 -3.95
C LYS A 71 -15.36 -7.75 -4.60
N LYS A 72 -14.23 -7.35 -5.18
CA LYS A 72 -13.39 -8.23 -6.01
C LYS A 72 -12.18 -8.77 -5.27
N GLN A 73 -11.69 -8.04 -4.26
CA GLN A 73 -10.53 -8.43 -3.47
C GLN A 73 -10.89 -8.80 -2.03
N LYS A 74 -10.23 -9.83 -1.51
CA LYS A 74 -10.32 -10.25 -0.10
C LYS A 74 -9.35 -9.42 0.74
N LEU A 75 -9.81 -8.94 1.88
CA LEU A 75 -9.01 -8.14 2.79
C LEU A 75 -8.39 -9.00 3.90
N TYR A 76 -7.09 -8.82 4.15
CA TYR A 76 -6.35 -9.48 5.21
C TYR A 76 -5.61 -8.46 6.08
N LEU A 77 -5.83 -8.50 7.39
CA LEU A 77 -5.19 -7.60 8.35
C LEU A 77 -4.00 -8.29 9.04
N HIS A 78 -2.90 -7.57 9.16
CA HIS A 78 -1.69 -7.96 9.89
C HIS A 78 -1.42 -6.89 10.95
N SER A 79 -1.18 -7.34 12.19
CA SER A 79 -0.72 -6.44 13.26
C SER A 79 0.81 -6.38 13.24
N GLY A 80 1.36 -5.17 13.24
CA GLY A 80 2.80 -4.95 13.31
C GLY A 80 3.19 -3.54 12.93
N ASP A 81 4.48 -3.25 13.08
CA ASP A 81 5.06 -1.91 12.88
C ASP A 81 5.90 -1.87 11.60
N ILE A 82 5.66 -0.87 10.75
CA ILE A 82 6.37 -0.67 9.48
C ILE A 82 7.85 -0.32 9.67
N THR A 83 8.23 0.18 10.84
CA THR A 83 9.63 0.43 11.24
C THR A 83 10.30 -0.80 11.84
N ASN A 84 9.53 -1.85 12.14
CA ASN A 84 10.06 -3.09 12.68
C ASN A 84 10.42 -4.06 11.54
N ARG A 85 11.72 -4.24 11.33
CA ARG A 85 12.26 -5.18 10.34
C ARG A 85 11.70 -6.61 10.47
N ILE A 86 11.53 -7.13 11.69
CA ILE A 86 11.08 -8.50 11.90
C ILE A 86 9.63 -8.67 11.44
N ASP A 87 8.80 -7.65 11.65
CA ASP A 87 7.41 -7.68 11.18
C ASP A 87 7.33 -7.63 9.66
N LEU A 88 8.18 -6.83 9.00
CA LEU A 88 8.30 -6.83 7.54
C LEU A 88 8.78 -8.17 6.97
N GLU A 89 9.73 -8.84 7.63
CA GLU A 89 10.26 -10.13 7.18
C GLU A 89 9.23 -11.27 7.28
N LYS A 90 8.32 -11.24 8.28
CA LYS A 90 7.23 -12.22 8.43
C LYS A 90 6.22 -12.19 7.28
N LEU A 91 6.06 -11.06 6.61
CA LEU A 91 5.08 -10.88 5.52
C LEU A 91 5.46 -11.64 4.24
N ASN A 92 6.74 -12.03 4.09
CA ASN A 92 7.27 -12.62 2.87
C ASN A 92 6.92 -11.77 1.63
N LEU A 93 7.42 -10.53 1.61
CA LEU A 93 7.03 -9.47 0.68
C LEU A 93 7.11 -9.82 -0.82
N TYR A 94 7.91 -10.82 -1.18
CA TYR A 94 8.06 -11.35 -2.53
C TYR A 94 6.80 -12.02 -3.10
N ASN A 95 5.83 -12.35 -2.24
CA ASN A 95 4.54 -12.89 -2.64
C ASN A 95 3.55 -11.81 -3.13
N TYR A 96 3.90 -10.53 -2.98
CA TYR A 96 3.07 -9.41 -3.39
C TYR A 96 3.51 -8.84 -4.74
N HIS A 97 2.56 -8.28 -5.47
CA HIS A 97 2.82 -7.57 -6.71
C HIS A 97 3.24 -6.13 -6.40
N ASP A 98 2.43 -5.44 -5.59
CA ASP A 98 2.68 -4.09 -5.12
C ASP A 98 2.72 -4.00 -3.59
N VAL A 99 3.71 -3.25 -3.10
CA VAL A 99 3.84 -2.78 -1.73
C VAL A 99 3.54 -1.29 -1.71
N ILE A 100 2.47 -0.90 -1.03
CA ILE A 100 1.99 0.48 -0.93
C ILE A 100 2.33 0.98 0.48
N LEU A 101 3.30 1.87 0.60
CA LEU A 101 3.71 2.45 1.87
C LEU A 101 2.97 3.76 2.12
N LEU A 102 2.22 3.82 3.23
CA LEU A 102 1.49 4.99 3.68
C LEU A 102 2.08 5.48 5.00
N ALA A 103 2.35 6.78 5.10
CA ALA A 103 2.81 7.40 6.34
C ALA A 103 1.73 7.30 7.44
N ASN A 104 2.10 6.99 8.70
CA ASN A 104 1.18 6.75 9.82
C ASN A 104 0.68 8.04 10.51
N ASN A 105 0.21 8.99 9.71
CA ASN A 105 -0.07 10.36 10.18
C ASN A 105 -1.22 10.42 11.21
N GLU A 106 -2.16 9.48 11.14
CA GLU A 106 -3.31 9.46 12.06
C GLU A 106 -2.93 9.02 13.47
N GLN A 107 -1.90 8.19 13.63
CA GLN A 107 -1.38 7.83 14.96
C GLN A 107 -0.69 9.04 15.60
N ASN A 108 0.09 9.77 14.80
CA ASN A 108 0.86 10.91 15.27
C ASN A 108 -0.02 12.09 15.74
N GLN A 109 -1.22 12.26 15.17
CA GLN A 109 -2.21 13.24 15.67
C GLN A 109 -2.75 12.91 17.07
N LEU A 110 -2.76 11.64 17.48
CA LEU A 110 -3.18 11.21 18.82
C LEU A 110 -2.06 11.35 19.85
N GLU A 111 -0.80 11.27 19.42
CA GLU A 111 0.39 11.27 20.28
C GLU A 111 1.09 12.65 20.37
N ASN A 112 0.54 13.71 19.75
CA ASN A 112 1.20 15.02 19.55
C ASN A 112 2.55 14.92 18.81
N SER A 113 2.72 13.87 18.01
CA SER A 113 3.89 13.69 17.15
C SER A 113 3.68 14.47 15.86
N SER A 114 4.74 15.11 15.37
CA SER A 114 4.68 16.01 14.23
C SER A 114 4.69 15.23 12.91
N SER A 115 4.28 15.88 11.81
CA SER A 115 4.30 15.29 10.44
C SER A 115 5.70 14.78 10.05
N GLU A 116 6.77 15.42 10.56
CA GLU A 116 8.15 14.95 10.33
C GLU A 116 8.43 13.55 10.90
N THR A 117 7.69 13.12 11.93
CA THR A 117 7.86 11.77 12.52
C THR A 117 7.32 10.70 11.57
N ALA A 118 6.18 10.95 10.91
CA ALA A 118 5.58 10.02 9.96
C ALA A 118 6.48 9.80 8.72
N ASP A 119 7.09 10.87 8.23
CA ASP A 119 8.05 10.79 7.11
C ASP A 119 9.31 10.01 7.50
N ALA A 120 9.81 10.19 8.73
CA ALA A 120 10.94 9.43 9.24
C ALA A 120 10.64 7.92 9.30
N GLU A 121 9.45 7.53 9.76
CA GLU A 121 8.99 6.14 9.77
C GLU A 121 8.94 5.54 8.36
N CYS A 122 8.42 6.30 7.38
CA CYS A 122 8.42 5.90 5.97
C CYS A 122 9.84 5.66 5.46
N LEU A 123 10.79 6.57 5.74
CA LEU A 123 12.18 6.38 5.32
C LEU A 123 12.82 5.16 5.97
N ILE A 124 12.57 4.91 7.26
CA ILE A 124 13.04 3.70 7.96
C ILE A 124 12.47 2.45 7.29
N CYS A 125 11.17 2.44 7.00
CA CYS A 125 10.51 1.34 6.30
C CYS A 125 11.16 1.09 4.93
N LEU A 126 11.37 2.14 4.12
CA LEU A 126 12.03 2.02 2.81
C LEU A 126 13.46 1.45 2.91
N LEU A 127 14.22 1.82 3.94
CA LEU A 127 15.54 1.24 4.19
C LEU A 127 15.46 -0.25 4.51
N HIS A 128 14.47 -0.67 5.31
CA HIS A 128 14.23 -2.08 5.58
C HIS A 128 13.83 -2.85 4.31
N LEU A 129 12.89 -2.30 3.52
CA LEU A 129 12.47 -2.90 2.26
C LEU A 129 13.65 -3.08 1.30
N ARG A 130 14.50 -2.05 1.16
CA ARG A 130 15.73 -2.14 0.35
C ARG A 130 16.65 -3.25 0.85
N ASN A 131 16.88 -3.34 2.16
CA ASN A 131 17.73 -4.39 2.73
C ASN A 131 17.15 -5.80 2.52
N ILE A 132 15.83 -5.95 2.61
CA ILE A 132 15.14 -7.22 2.35
C ILE A 132 15.36 -7.65 0.90
N ILE A 133 15.22 -6.72 -0.05
CA ILE A 133 15.44 -6.92 -1.49
C ILE A 133 16.89 -7.33 -1.77
N ASP A 134 17.85 -6.57 -1.25
CA ASP A 134 19.29 -6.80 -1.47
C ASP A 134 19.75 -8.19 -0.97
N LYS A 135 19.11 -8.73 0.06
CA LYS A 135 19.42 -10.06 0.60
C LYS A 135 18.94 -11.21 -0.28
N ASN A 136 18.01 -10.98 -1.21
CA ASN A 136 17.49 -12.04 -2.09
C ASN A 136 17.47 -11.60 -3.56
N PRO A 137 18.65 -11.35 -4.17
CA PRO A 137 18.74 -10.77 -5.52
C PRO A 137 18.21 -11.69 -6.64
N ARG A 138 17.94 -12.96 -6.33
CA ARG A 138 17.36 -13.93 -7.27
C ARG A 138 15.83 -13.99 -7.24
N GLN A 139 15.19 -13.35 -6.28
CA GLN A 139 13.73 -13.33 -6.17
C GLN A 139 13.14 -12.18 -7.01
N LYS A 140 11.91 -12.36 -7.49
CA LYS A 140 11.17 -11.34 -8.23
C LYS A 140 11.00 -10.10 -7.36
N THR A 141 11.37 -8.93 -7.85
CA THR A 141 11.12 -7.66 -7.13
C THR A 141 9.64 -7.31 -7.17
N PHE A 142 9.13 -6.75 -6.07
CA PHE A 142 7.82 -6.11 -6.01
C PHE A 142 7.96 -4.61 -6.32
N SER A 143 6.87 -4.01 -6.81
CA SER A 143 6.78 -2.56 -6.99
C SER A 143 6.54 -1.91 -5.63
N ILE A 144 7.17 -0.74 -5.39
CA ILE A 144 6.96 0.04 -4.17
C ILE A 144 6.36 1.38 -4.57
N VAL A 145 5.16 1.66 -4.08
CA VAL A 145 4.50 2.97 -4.21
C VAL A 145 4.47 3.61 -2.83
N THR A 146 4.94 4.84 -2.71
CA THR A 146 4.99 5.56 -1.43
C THR A 146 4.11 6.79 -1.50
N GLU A 147 3.41 7.05 -0.40
CA GLU A 147 2.58 8.23 -0.22
C GLU A 147 3.00 8.92 1.10
N MET A 148 3.59 10.12 0.98
CA MET A 148 4.18 10.90 2.07
C MET A 148 3.60 12.32 2.08
N PHE A 149 3.02 12.78 3.19
CA PHE A 149 2.61 14.18 3.45
C PHE A 149 2.52 14.46 4.95
#